data_AF-A0A7Y1YNV8-F1
#
_entry.id   AF-A0A7Y1YNV8-F1
#
_cell.length_a   1.000
_cell.length_b   1.000
_cell.length_c   1.000
_cell.angle_alpha   90.00
_cell.angle_beta   90.00
_cell.angle_gamma   90.00
#
_symmetry.space_group_name_H-M   'P 1'
#
loop_
_entity.id
_entity.type
_entity.pdbx_description
1 polymer ?
#
loop_
_entity_poly.entity_id
_entity_poly.type
_entity_poly.pdbx_seq_one_letter_code
_entity_poly.pdbx_strand_id
1 'polypeptide(L)' 'MILDGKVPPGDLSQKWKDYQSTMPLVAPNNKRRLEIIVVGTGLAGGAAAATLGELGYNVKCFTFHDSPRRAHSIAAQG' A
#
# COMPACT_ATOMS: atom_id res chain seq x y z
N MET A 1 28.99 5.03 -4.93
CA MET A 1 27.61 4.61 -5.25
C MET A 1 26.79 5.88 -5.41
N ILE A 2 26.16 6.12 -6.56
CA ILE A 2 25.30 7.29 -6.77
C ILE A 2 23.88 6.88 -6.34
N LEU A 3 23.31 7.61 -5.39
CA LEU A 3 21.94 7.41 -4.95
C LEU A 3 21.00 8.13 -5.91
N ASP A 4 20.16 7.37 -6.62
CA ASP A 4 19.09 7.92 -7.45
C ASP A 4 17.81 8.07 -6.60
N GLY A 5 17.51 9.31 -6.22
CA GLY A 5 16.34 9.64 -5.41
C GLY A 5 15.01 9.67 -6.17
N LYS A 6 14.99 9.43 -7.49
CA LYS A 6 13.79 9.47 -8.33
C LYS A 6 12.92 10.73 -8.14
N VAL A 7 13.57 11.86 -7.88
CA VAL A 7 12.90 13.14 -7.62
C VAL A 7 12.27 13.64 -8.92
N PRO A 8 10.99 14.09 -8.90
CA PRO A 8 10.36 14.60 -10.12
C PRO A 8 11.10 15.81 -10.70
N PRO A 9 11.06 16.00 -12.03
CA PRO A 9 11.66 17.17 -12.68
C PRO A 9 10.85 18.45 -12.38
N GLY A 10 11.40 19.61 -12.75
CA GLY A 10 10.71 20.90 -12.64
C GLY A 10 11.07 21.74 -11.40
N ASP A 11 10.45 22.91 -11.30
CA ASP A 11 10.69 23.89 -10.25
C ASP A 11 10.26 23.40 -8.88
N LEU A 12 11.08 23.65 -7.85
CA LEU A 12 10.89 23.09 -6.51
C LEU A 12 9.49 23.39 -5.92
N SER A 13 8.94 24.58 -6.21
CA SER A 13 7.64 25.01 -5.69
C SER A 13 6.44 24.28 -6.30
N GLN A 14 6.54 23.80 -7.55
CA GLN A 14 5.45 23.12 -8.26
C GLN A 14 5.69 21.64 -8.49
N LYS A 15 6.95 21.18 -8.42
CA LYS A 15 7.43 19.82 -8.71
C LYS A 15 6.49 18.68 -8.29
N TRP A 16 6.08 18.66 -7.02
CA TRP A 16 5.22 17.59 -6.51
C TRP A 16 3.76 17.73 -6.92
N LYS A 17 3.29 18.97 -7.07
CA LYS A 17 1.94 19.27 -7.55
C LYS A 17 1.80 18.86 -9.02
N ASP A 18 2.78 19.21 -9.84
CA ASP A 18 2.84 18.85 -11.25
C ASP A 18 2.94 17.32 -11.39
N TYR A 19 3.83 16.67 -10.64
CA TYR A 19 3.95 15.22 -10.66
C TYR A 19 2.63 14.53 -10.29
N GLN A 20 1.97 14.96 -9.20
CA GLN A 20 0.67 14.42 -8.78
C GLN A 20 -0.40 14.59 -9.88
N SER A 21 -0.39 15.70 -10.61
CA SER A 21 -1.35 15.95 -11.71
C SER A 21 -1.19 15.00 -12.90
N THR A 22 0.00 14.45 -13.09
CA THR A 22 0.32 13.53 -14.20
C THR A 22 0.17 12.06 -13.83
N MET A 23 -0.05 11.75 -12.55
CA MET A 23 -0.23 10.37 -12.10
C MET A 23 -1.52 9.76 -12.64
N PRO A 24 -1.49 8.50 -13.10
CA PRO A 24 -2.71 7.77 -13.42
C PRO A 24 -3.63 7.65 -12.19
N LEU A 25 -4.87 8.10 -12.32
CA LEU A 25 -5.86 7.95 -11.26
C LEU A 25 -6.24 6.48 -11.07
N VAL A 26 -6.51 6.10 -9.83
CA VAL A 26 -7.06 4.77 -9.52
C VAL A 26 -8.54 4.76 -9.85
N ALA A 27 -8.95 3.83 -10.72
CA ALA A 27 -10.30 3.67 -11.21
C ALA A 27 -10.68 2.18 -11.26
N PRO A 28 -11.97 1.82 -11.32
CA PRO A 28 -12.42 0.43 -11.42
C PRO A 28 -11.74 -0.37 -12.55
N ASN A 29 -11.38 0.32 -13.63
CA ASN A 29 -10.81 -0.20 -14.87
C ASN A 29 -9.33 -0.58 -14.72
N ASN A 30 -8.58 0.07 -13.83
CA ASN A 30 -7.14 -0.17 -13.64
C ASN A 30 -6.77 -0.72 -12.26
N LYS A 31 -7.68 -0.70 -11.27
CA LYS A 31 -7.38 -1.18 -9.90
C LYS A 31 -6.90 -2.62 -9.83
N ARG A 32 -7.38 -3.50 -10.72
CA ARG A 32 -6.93 -4.92 -10.81
C ARG A 32 -5.47 -5.07 -11.28
N ARG A 33 -4.93 -4.05 -11.95
CA ARG A 33 -3.52 -4.01 -12.37
C ARG A 33 -2.59 -3.55 -11.24
N LEU A 34 -3.14 -2.94 -10.19
CA LEU A 34 -2.38 -2.49 -9.04
C LEU A 34 -2.19 -3.65 -8.08
N GLU A 35 -0.94 -3.86 -7.72
CA GLU A 35 -0.57 -4.83 -6.70
C GLU A 35 -0.41 -4.11 -5.36
N ILE A 36 -1.10 -4.61 -4.34
CA ILE A 36 -1.00 -4.08 -2.98
C ILE A 36 -0.25 -5.08 -2.12
N ILE A 37 0.83 -4.62 -1.51
CA ILE A 37 1.61 -5.39 -0.56
C ILE A 37 1.20 -4.98 0.85
N VAL A 38 0.68 -5.93 1.62
CA VAL A 38 0.38 -5.75 3.03
C VAL A 38 1.40 -6.54 3.84
N VAL A 39 2.18 -5.83 4.67
CA VAL A 39 3.17 -6.44 5.56
C VAL A 39 2.63 -6.44 6.99
N GLY A 40 2.46 -7.63 7.55
CA GLY A 40 1.82 -7.89 8.83
C GLY A 40 0.37 -8.34 8.67
N THR A 41 0.01 -9.45 9.32
CA THR A 41 -1.33 -10.04 9.30
C THR A 41 -2.02 -10.00 10.67
N GLY A 42 -1.73 -8.97 11.47
CA GLY A 42 -2.50 -8.66 12.68
C GLY A 42 -3.89 -8.13 12.34
N LEU A 43 -4.65 -7.65 13.32
CA LEU A 43 -6.03 -7.17 13.15
C LEU A 43 -6.16 -6.17 11.98
N ALA A 44 -5.35 -5.11 11.99
CA ALA A 44 -5.41 -4.07 10.97
C ALA A 44 -4.96 -4.57 9.59
N GLY A 45 -3.85 -5.32 9.52
CA GLY A 45 -3.30 -5.82 8.26
C GLY A 45 -4.22 -6.84 7.60
N GLY A 46 -4.77 -7.79 8.37
CA GLY A 46 -5.75 -8.74 7.87
C GLY A 46 -7.04 -8.07 7.39
N ALA A 47 -7.58 -7.12 8.16
CA ALA A 47 -8.80 -6.39 7.78
C ALA A 47 -8.60 -5.52 6.53
N ALA A 48 -7.45 -4.84 6.42
CA ALA A 48 -7.10 -4.05 5.24
C ALA A 48 -6.96 -4.95 4.00
N ALA A 49 -6.28 -6.08 4.14
CA ALA A 49 -6.10 -7.03 3.05
C ALA A 49 -7.41 -7.62 2.54
N ALA A 50 -8.28 -8.05 3.46
CA ALA A 50 -9.60 -8.57 3.11
C ALA A 50 -10.43 -7.52 2.38
N THR A 51 -10.54 -6.31 2.93
CA THR A 51 -11.29 -5.20 2.33
C THR A 51 -10.77 -4.86 0.93
N LEU A 52 -9.45 -4.76 0.76
CA LEU A 52 -8.84 -4.45 -0.54
C LEU A 52 -8.99 -5.61 -1.55
N GLY A 53 -8.94 -6.85 -1.08
CA GLY A 53 -9.24 -8.03 -1.89
C GLY A 53 -10.68 -8.05 -2.39
N GLU A 54 -11.66 -7.74 -1.52
CA GLU A 54 -13.08 -7.60 -1.88
C GLU A 54 -13.32 -6.47 -2.88
N LEU A 55 -12.58 -5.37 -2.74
CA LEU A 55 -12.57 -4.30 -3.74
C LEU A 55 -11.93 -4.71 -5.07
N GLY A 56 -11.33 -5.90 -5.17
CA GLY A 56 -10.79 -6.47 -6.40
C GLY A 56 -9.37 -6.01 -6.74
N TYR A 57 -8.59 -5.57 -5.75
CA TYR A 57 -7.15 -5.36 -5.91
C TYR A 57 -6.39 -6.71 -5.89
N ASN A 58 -5.21 -6.74 -6.49
CA ASN A 58 -4.30 -7.89 -6.32
C ASN A 58 -3.50 -7.71 -5.03
N VAL A 59 -3.96 -8.34 -3.94
CA VAL A 59 -3.35 -8.16 -2.61
C VAL A 59 -2.40 -9.32 -2.30
N LYS A 60 -1.16 -9.00 -1.95
CA LYS A 60 -0.18 -9.93 -1.39
C LYS A 60 0.04 -9.62 0.08
N CYS A 61 -0.34 -10.55 0.95
CA CYS A 61 -0.12 -10.46 2.38
C CYS A 61 1.11 -11.24 2.81
N PHE A 62 2.02 -10.55 3.49
CA PHE A 62 3.21 -11.15 4.05
C PHE A 62 3.16 -11.04 5.57
N THR A 63 3.49 -12.13 6.25
CA THR A 63 3.69 -12.15 7.70
C THR A 63 4.96 -12.90 8.00
N PHE A 64 5.74 -12.38 8.93
CA PHE A 64 6.98 -13.02 9.36
C PHE A 64 6.72 -14.10 10.42
N HIS A 65 5.58 -14.05 11.10
CA HIS A 65 5.23 -15.04 12.12
C HIS A 65 4.77 -16.34 11.46
N ASP A 66 5.14 -17.49 12.04
CA ASP A 66 4.70 -18.81 11.54
C ASP A 66 3.17 -18.97 11.50
N SER A 67 2.43 -18.11 12.19
CA SER A 67 0.97 -18.02 12.05
C SER A 67 0.47 -16.58 12.20
N PRO A 68 -0.59 -16.19 11.46
CA PRO A 68 -1.25 -14.90 11.63
C PRO A 68 -1.74 -14.65 13.06
N ARG A 69 -2.07 -15.74 13.76
CA ARG A 69 -2.56 -15.71 15.14
C ARG A 69 -1.51 -15.18 16.12
N ARG A 70 -0.20 -15.30 15.84
CA ARG A 70 0.87 -14.77 16.70
C ARG A 70 1.14 -13.27 16.53
N ALA A 71 0.58 -12.63 15.50
CA ALA A 71 0.49 -11.18 15.41
C ALA A 71 -0.64 -10.68 16.34
N HIS A 72 -0.53 -11.00 17.63
CA HIS A 72 -1.49 -10.59 18.64
C HIS A 72 -1.41 -9.07 18.77
N SER A 73 -2.52 -8.39 18.49
CA SER A 73 -2.68 -6.97 18.83
C SER A 73 -2.65 -6.84 20.35
N ILE A 74 -1.69 -6.11 20.90
CA ILE A 74 -1.69 -5.70 22.32
C ILE A 74 -2.76 -4.62 22.59
N ALA A 75 -3.37 -4.04 21.57
CA ALA A 75 -4.38 -2.99 21.69
C ALA A 75 -5.67 -3.39 20.97
N ALA A 76 -6.48 -4.23 21.60
CA ALA A 76 -7.90 -4.37 21.34
C ALA A 76 -8.63 -4.70 22.64
N GLN A 77 -8.30 -3.99 23.72
CA GLN A 77 -9.14 -3.91 24.91
C GLN A 77 -9.98 -2.64 24.75
N GLY A 78 -11.26 -2.84 24.48
CA GLY A 78 -12.29 -1.85 24.81
C GLY A 78 -12.58 -1.85 26.30
#